data_AF-A0A7J4UMY9-F1
#
_entry.id   AF-A0A7J4UMY9-F1
#
_cell.length_a   1.000
_cell.length_b   1.000
_cell.length_c   1.000
_cell.angle_alpha   90.00
_cell.angle_beta   90.00
_cell.angle_gamma   90.00
#
_symmetry.space_group_name_H-M   'P 1'
#
loop_
_entity.id
_entity.type
_entity.pdbx_description
1 polymer ?
#
loop_
_entity_poly.entity_id
_entity_poly.type
_entity_poly.pdbx_seq_one_letter_code
_entity_poly.pdbx_strand_id
1 'polypeptide(L)'
;SEKILSLESDKASTIHLVIQNDAAESKILFLSLSEVSDFSESASKTFTVEPYQSTNIFLPLNINSNVEEGTYTAIVELSDGSSILASDTITINIGDAEEASESPGYLSLGLSKTNLVILNLLMIIILLVFIVLLKHI
;
A
#
# COMPACT_ATOMS: atom_id res chain seq x y z
N SER A 1 5.31 12.72 2.77
CA SER A 1 4.11 12.28 2.04
C SER A 1 3.47 11.26 2.94
N GLU A 2 2.26 11.52 3.43
CA GLU A 2 1.59 10.60 4.36
C GLU A 2 1.28 9.28 3.62
N LYS A 3 1.73 8.15 4.18
CA LYS A 3 1.51 6.82 3.58
C LYS A 3 0.33 6.16 4.29
N ILE A 4 -0.77 5.98 3.56
CA ILE A 4 -1.99 5.37 4.08
C ILE A 4 -2.01 3.88 3.71
N LEU A 5 -2.24 3.00 4.69
CA LEU A 5 -2.49 1.58 4.51
C LEU A 5 -3.91 1.24 4.96
N SER A 6 -4.69 0.55 4.12
CA SER A 6 -6.03 0.04 4.47
C SER A 6 -5.95 -1.46 4.70
N LEU A 7 -6.42 -1.92 5.85
CA LEU A 7 -6.30 -3.30 6.32
C LEU A 7 -7.64 -3.81 6.86
N GLU A 8 -7.96 -5.06 6.56
CA GLU A 8 -9.06 -5.77 7.21
C GLU A 8 -8.54 -6.40 8.53
N SER A 9 -9.35 -6.35 9.59
CA SER A 9 -9.05 -7.04 10.86
C SER A 9 -8.87 -8.55 10.60
N ASP A 10 -7.89 -9.19 11.24
CA ASP A 10 -7.48 -10.60 11.08
C ASP A 10 -6.55 -10.95 9.89
N LYS A 11 -6.08 -9.99 9.10
CA LYS A 11 -5.06 -10.25 8.05
C LYS A 11 -3.66 -9.81 8.47
N ALA A 12 -2.72 -10.76 8.48
CA ALA A 12 -1.29 -10.46 8.57
C ALA A 12 -0.87 -9.56 7.40
N SER A 13 -0.40 -8.36 7.73
CA SER A 13 -0.02 -7.35 6.75
C SER A 13 1.47 -7.04 6.85
N THR A 14 2.02 -6.38 5.83
CA THR A 14 3.46 -6.01 5.85
C THR A 14 3.66 -4.58 5.39
N ILE A 15 4.55 -3.88 6.09
CA ILE A 15 5.03 -2.56 5.68
C ILE A 15 6.27 -2.79 4.82
N HIS A 16 6.16 -2.44 3.54
CA HIS A 16 7.29 -2.48 2.60
C HIS A 16 7.98 -1.12 2.54
N LEU A 17 9.30 -1.15 2.74
CA LEU A 17 10.20 0.02 2.75
C LEU A 17 11.41 -0.27 1.88
N VAL A 18 11.94 0.77 1.24
CA VAL A 18 13.21 0.74 0.51
C VAL A 18 14.20 1.62 1.25
N ILE A 19 15.29 1.03 1.73
CA ILE A 19 16.33 1.74 2.48
C ILE A 19 17.58 1.81 1.63
N GLN A 20 18.10 3.02 1.46
CA GLN A 20 19.32 3.30 0.70
C GLN A 20 20.46 3.69 1.64
N ASN A 21 21.65 3.18 1.37
CA ASN A 21 22.87 3.60 2.05
C ASN A 21 23.72 4.46 1.10
N ASP A 22 23.74 5.77 1.35
CA ASP A 22 24.55 6.72 0.55
C ASP A 22 26.01 6.85 1.04
N ALA A 23 26.43 6.04 2.00
CA ALA A 23 27.80 6.05 2.51
C ALA A 23 28.71 5.07 1.75
N ALA A 24 30.01 5.33 1.82
CA ALA A 24 31.07 4.48 1.26
C ALA A 24 31.35 3.20 2.07
N GLU A 25 30.64 2.99 3.18
CA GLU A 25 30.84 1.90 4.13
C GLU A 25 29.52 1.16 4.39
N SER A 26 29.60 -0.14 4.64
CA SER A 26 28.43 -0.96 4.98
C SER A 26 27.88 -0.52 6.34
N LYS A 27 26.56 -0.42 6.44
CA LYS A 27 25.88 -0.02 7.68
C LYS A 27 24.99 -1.14 8.21
N ILE A 28 25.09 -1.41 9.51
CA ILE A 28 24.12 -2.21 10.25
C ILE A 28 23.04 -1.23 10.74
N LEU A 29 21.80 -1.48 10.37
CA LEU A 29 20.66 -0.62 10.68
C LEU A 29 19.57 -1.41 11.37
N PHE A 30 18.78 -0.70 12.15
CA PHE A 30 17.64 -1.19 12.91
C PHE A 30 16.41 -0.43 12.47
N LEU A 31 15.39 -1.15 12.04
CA LEU A 31 14.08 -0.60 11.73
C LEU A 31 13.10 -1.06 12.81
N SER A 32 12.32 -0.14 13.37
CA SER A 32 11.29 -0.44 14.36
C SER A 32 9.98 0.23 14.03
N LEU A 33 8.89 -0.44 14.41
CA LEU A 33 7.55 0.09 14.44
C LEU A 33 7.17 0.43 15.88
N SER A 34 6.87 1.69 16.12
CA SER A 34 6.48 2.24 17.43
C SER A 34 5.09 2.88 17.35
N GLU A 35 4.53 3.19 18.53
CA GLU A 35 3.17 3.75 18.70
C GLU A 35 2.03 2.83 18.20
N VAL A 36 2.24 1.51 18.22
CA VAL A 36 1.25 0.54 17.72
C VAL A 36 0.45 -0.20 18.77
N SER A 37 0.69 0.06 20.07
CA SER A 37 0.12 -0.72 21.18
C SER A 37 -1.40 -0.89 21.13
N ASP A 38 -2.07 0.10 20.55
CA ASP A 38 -3.53 0.17 20.55
C ASP A 38 -4.15 -0.73 19.48
N PHE A 39 -3.37 -1.16 18.48
CA PHE A 39 -3.90 -1.92 17.35
C PHE A 39 -3.03 -3.06 16.81
N SER A 40 -1.74 -3.12 17.15
CA SER A 40 -0.83 -4.13 16.62
C SER A 40 0.31 -4.46 17.58
N GLU A 41 0.91 -5.63 17.41
CA GLU A 41 2.18 -5.96 18.03
C GLU A 41 3.32 -5.11 17.46
N SER A 42 4.25 -4.69 18.31
CA SER A 42 5.46 -4.01 17.85
C SER A 42 6.34 -4.95 17.04
N ALA A 43 6.93 -4.41 15.98
CA ALA A 43 7.80 -5.16 15.07
C ALA A 43 9.13 -4.43 14.88
N SER A 44 10.21 -5.19 14.79
CA SER A 44 11.53 -4.65 14.47
C SER A 44 12.35 -5.59 13.60
N LYS A 45 13.34 -5.05 12.91
CA LYS A 45 14.24 -5.80 12.05
C LYS A 45 15.62 -5.16 11.98
N THR A 46 16.65 -5.97 12.19
CA THR A 46 18.04 -5.60 11.94
C THR A 46 18.47 -6.10 10.56
N PHE A 47 19.24 -5.28 9.84
CA PHE A 47 19.76 -5.63 8.51
C PHE A 47 21.04 -4.87 8.20
N THR A 48 21.80 -5.37 7.23
CA THR A 48 22.99 -4.71 6.71
C THR A 48 22.72 -4.18 5.30
N VAL A 49 23.17 -2.95 5.02
CA VAL A 49 23.12 -2.36 3.68
C VAL A 49 24.54 -2.05 3.23
N GLU A 50 24.91 -2.61 2.09
CA GLU A 50 26.21 -2.38 1.47
C GLU A 50 26.37 -0.92 0.96
N PRO A 51 27.60 -0.44 0.73
CA PRO A 51 27.85 0.91 0.26
C PRO A 51 27.11 1.22 -1.05
N TYR A 52 26.44 2.37 -1.11
CA TYR A 52 25.72 2.85 -2.30
C TYR A 52 24.63 1.89 -2.82
N GLN A 53 24.12 1.00 -1.97
CA GLN A 53 23.08 0.04 -2.31
C GLN A 53 21.74 0.38 -1.66
N SER A 54 20.68 -0.16 -2.24
CA SER A 54 19.33 -0.16 -1.66
C SER A 54 18.90 -1.57 -1.28
N THR A 55 18.10 -1.69 -0.23
CA THR A 55 17.51 -2.95 0.21
C THR A 55 16.01 -2.82 0.44
N ASN A 56 15.28 -3.91 0.18
CA ASN A 56 13.85 -4.00 0.42
C ASN A 56 13.62 -4.63 1.79
N ILE A 57 12.93 -3.90 2.67
CA ILE A 57 12.59 -4.34 4.01
C ILE A 57 11.08 -4.53 4.11
N PHE A 58 10.70 -5.70 4.62
CA PHE A 58 9.33 -6.05 4.95
C PHE A 58 9.25 -6.17 6.47
N LEU A 59 8.45 -5.31 7.09
CA LEU A 59 8.18 -5.33 8.52
C LEU A 59 6.78 -5.90 8.73
N PRO A 60 6.62 -6.97 9.52
CA PRO A 60 5.30 -7.54 9.77
C PRO A 60 4.44 -6.56 10.56
N LEU A 61 3.15 -6.55 10.24
CA LEU A 61 2.12 -5.80 10.94
C LEU A 61 1.02 -6.78 11.32
N ASN A 62 1.07 -7.23 12.58
CA ASN A 62 0.14 -8.19 13.15
C ASN A 62 -0.95 -7.42 13.89
N ILE A 63 -2.08 -7.20 13.23
CA ILE A 63 -3.23 -6.51 13.85
C ILE A 63 -3.81 -7.39 14.95
N ASN A 64 -4.07 -6.81 16.12
CA ASN A 64 -4.69 -7.53 17.23
C ASN A 64 -6.15 -7.90 16.86
N SER A 65 -6.59 -9.11 17.19
CA SER A 65 -7.90 -9.64 16.75
C SER A 65 -9.13 -8.93 17.34
N ASN A 66 -8.93 -8.10 18.36
CA ASN A 66 -9.99 -7.40 19.09
C ASN A 66 -9.95 -5.87 18.88
N VAL A 67 -9.30 -5.43 17.80
CA VAL A 67 -9.18 -4.00 17.48
C VAL A 67 -10.47 -3.50 16.86
N GLU A 68 -10.90 -2.33 17.32
CA GLU A 68 -12.05 -1.64 16.75
C GLU A 68 -11.70 -1.06 15.38
N GLU A 69 -12.70 -0.95 14.51
CA GLU A 69 -12.52 -0.28 13.23
C GLU A 69 -12.21 1.21 13.44
N GLY A 70 -11.25 1.73 12.69
CA GLY A 70 -10.81 3.11 12.86
C GLY A 70 -9.49 3.43 12.17
N THR A 71 -9.06 4.68 12.34
CA THR A 71 -7.78 5.18 11.84
C THR A 71 -6.77 5.25 12.98
N TYR A 72 -5.62 4.62 12.77
CA TYR A 72 -4.52 4.53 13.71
C TYR A 72 -3.25 5.09 13.07
N THR A 73 -2.30 5.50 13.90
CA THR A 73 -0.98 5.95 13.44
C THR A 73 0.09 5.03 13.98
N ALA A 74 1.10 4.74 13.17
CA ALA A 74 2.34 4.14 13.64
C ALA A 74 3.52 5.01 13.23
N ILE A 75 4.60 4.89 13.98
CA ILE A 75 5.87 5.51 13.62
C ILE A 75 6.84 4.42 13.19
N VAL A 76 7.42 4.58 12.01
CA VAL A 76 8.52 3.76 11.51
C VAL A 76 9.82 4.51 11.76
N GLU A 77 10.71 3.92 12.54
CA GLU A 77 11.99 4.54 12.90
C GLU A 77 13.15 3.72 12.36
N LEU A 78 14.09 4.40 11.71
CA LEU A 78 15.37 3.85 11.26
C LEU A 78 16.48 4.37 12.17
N SER A 79 17.25 3.47 12.76
CA SER A 79 18.32 3.76 13.71
C SER A 79 19.61 3.00 13.36
N ASP A 80 20.75 3.56 13.76
CA ASP A 80 22.05 2.87 13.73
C ASP A 80 22.38 2.16 15.07
N GLY A 81 21.42 2.11 15.99
CA GLY A 81 21.57 1.58 17.34
C GLY A 81 22.05 2.61 18.37
N SER A 82 22.54 3.77 17.93
CA SER A 82 22.93 4.87 18.80
C SER A 82 22.00 6.08 18.66
N SER A 83 21.50 6.32 17.45
CA SER A 83 20.67 7.48 17.11
C SER A 83 19.61 7.13 16.07
N ILE A 84 18.49 7.87 16.10
CA ILE A 84 17.47 7.79 15.05
C ILE A 84 17.98 8.58 13.84
N LEU A 85 18.09 7.91 12.70
CA LEU A 85 18.55 8.47 11.43
C LEU A 85 17.39 9.02 10.60
N ALA A 86 16.24 8.35 10.66
CA ALA A 86 15.01 8.76 9.99
C ALA A 86 13.79 8.24 10.75
N SER A 87 12.67 8.95 10.62
CA SER A 87 11.38 8.56 11.17
C SER A 87 10.29 8.96 10.17
N ASP A 88 9.29 8.11 10.01
CA ASP A 88 8.12 8.40 9.18
C ASP A 88 6.83 7.94 9.88
N THR A 89 5.76 8.70 9.71
CA THR A 89 4.45 8.38 10.28
C THR A 89 3.60 7.72 9.20
N ILE A 90 3.05 6.55 9.52
CA ILE A 90 2.12 5.84 8.65
C ILE A 90 0.74 5.85 9.29
N THR A 91 -0.26 6.09 8.45
CA THR A 91 -1.67 6.09 8.84
C THR A 91 -2.29 4.78 8.39
N ILE A 92 -2.94 4.07 9.32
CA ILE A 92 -3.45 2.72 9.14
C ILE A 92 -4.95 2.74 9.40
N ASN A 93 -5.73 2.43 8.37
CA ASN A 93 -7.17 2.28 8.48
C ASN A 93 -7.49 0.80 8.67
N ILE A 94 -8.16 0.48 9.77
CA ILE A 94 -8.61 -0.87 10.11
C ILE A 94 -10.13 -0.89 9.94
N GLY A 95 -10.62 -1.76 9.06
CA GLY A 95 -12.04 -1.89 8.73
C GLY A 95 -12.24 -2.31 7.28
N ASP A 96 -13.50 -2.36 6.84
CA ASP A 96 -13.81 -2.65 5.43
C ASP A 96 -13.09 -1.65 4.54
N ALA A 97 -12.19 -2.14 3.69
CA ALA A 97 -11.47 -1.30 2.75
C ALA A 97 -12.49 -0.68 1.80
N GLU A 98 -12.84 0.61 2.01
CA GLU A 98 -13.43 1.38 0.92
C GLU A 98 -12.44 1.28 -0.25
N GLU A 99 -12.87 0.65 -1.34
CA GLU A 99 -12.07 0.46 -2.54
C GLU A 99 -11.36 1.79 -2.84
N ALA A 100 -10.03 1.78 -2.76
CA ALA A 100 -9.21 2.94 -3.08
C ALA A 100 -9.74 3.52 -4.40
N SER A 101 -10.30 4.71 -4.31
CA SER A 101 -10.93 5.38 -5.44
C SER A 101 -9.86 5.74 -6.45
N GLU A 102 -9.58 4.83 -7.37
CA GLU A 102 -8.82 5.14 -8.57
C GLU A 102 -9.69 6.01 -9.47
N SER A 103 -9.58 7.34 -9.31
CA SER A 103 -10.03 8.28 -10.35
C SER A 103 -8.85 8.62 -11.23
N PRO A 104 -8.97 8.36 -12.53
CA PRO A 104 -9.10 9.49 -13.41
C PRO A 104 -10.38 9.36 -14.23
N GLY A 105 -11.39 10.12 -13.82
CA GLY A 105 -12.34 10.80 -14.71
C GLY A 105 -12.90 10.02 -15.88
N TYR A 106 -13.84 9.11 -15.63
CA TYR A 106 -14.96 8.84 -16.53
C TYR A 106 -16.23 8.81 -15.69
N LEU A 107 -17.31 9.44 -16.20
CA LEU A 107 -18.62 9.52 -15.56
C LEU A 107 -19.11 8.12 -15.13
N SER A 108 -18.91 7.78 -13.87
CA SER A 108 -19.40 6.55 -13.25
C SER A 108 -20.90 6.71 -12.95
N LEU A 109 -21.73 6.35 -13.91
CA LEU A 109 -23.07 5.85 -13.60
C LEU A 109 -22.84 4.56 -12.81
N GLY A 110 -23.30 4.50 -11.55
CA GLY A 110 -23.04 3.44 -10.56
C GLY A 110 -23.46 2.03 -10.99
N LEU A 111 -22.81 1.51 -12.03
CA LEU A 111 -23.02 0.22 -12.64
C LEU A 111 -21.87 -0.68 -12.18
N SER A 112 -22.20 -1.81 -11.56
CA SER A 112 -21.25 -2.82 -11.09
C SER A 112 -20.20 -3.18 -12.16
N LYS A 113 -18.97 -3.57 -11.74
CA LYS A 113 -17.85 -3.96 -12.61
C LYS A 113 -18.27 -4.96 -13.71
N THR A 114 -19.20 -5.86 -13.41
CA THR A 114 -19.78 -6.81 -14.39
C THR A 114 -20.55 -6.09 -15.51
N ASN A 115 -21.33 -5.07 -15.17
CA ASN A 115 -22.10 -4.27 -16.14
C ASN A 115 -21.19 -3.40 -17.01
N LEU A 116 -20.06 -2.94 -16.47
CA LEU A 116 -19.09 -2.14 -17.23
C LEU A 116 -18.38 -2.97 -18.31
N VAL A 117 -18.03 -4.22 -18.00
CA VAL A 117 -17.47 -5.16 -18.99
C VAL A 117 -18.51 -5.47 -20.09
N ILE A 118 -19.77 -5.70 -19.72
CA ILE A 118 -20.86 -5.98 -20.67
C ILE A 118 -21.11 -4.76 -21.58
N LEU A 119 -21.11 -3.54 -21.03
CA LEU A 119 -21.31 -2.31 -21.81
C LEU A 119 -20.17 -2.06 -22.80
N ASN A 120 -18.92 -2.25 -22.37
CA ASN A 120 -17.76 -2.13 -23.26
C ASN A 120 -17.80 -3.16 -24.39
N LEU A 121 -18.19 -4.41 -24.10
CA LEU A 121 -18.35 -5.44 -25.12
C LEU A 121 -19.44 -5.07 -26.12
N LEU A 122 -20.56 -4.51 -25.65
CA LEU A 122 -21.67 -4.06 -26.49
C LEU A 122 -21.26 -2.88 -27.40
N MET A 123 -20.48 -1.92 -26.88
CA MET A 123 -19.93 -0.81 -27.67
C MET A 123 -19.01 -1.28 -28.79
N ILE A 124 -18.14 -2.26 -28.51
CA ILE A 124 -17.25 -2.85 -29.52
C ILE A 124 -18.06 -3.54 -30.63
N ILE A 125 -19.11 -4.28 -30.26
CA ILE A 125 -19.99 -4.95 -31.24
C ILE A 125 -20.69 -3.93 -32.15
N ILE A 126 -21.22 -2.84 -31.57
CA ILE A 126 -21.86 -1.77 -32.35
C ILE A 126 -20.87 -1.12 -33.33
N LEU A 127 -19.64 -0.86 -32.87
CA LEU A 127 -18.58 -0.31 -33.71
C LEU A 127 -18.26 -1.25 -34.89
N LEU A 128 -18.16 -2.56 -34.64
CA LEU A 128 -17.89 -3.55 -35.69
C LEU A 128 -19.03 -3.62 -36.71
N VAL A 129 -20.28 -3.59 -36.26
CA VAL A 129 -21.45 -3.57 -37.14
C VAL A 129 -21.46 -2.31 -38.01
N PHE A 130 -21.12 -1.15 -37.42
CA PHE A 130 -21.03 0.11 -38.14
C PHE A 130 -19.94 0.08 -39.23
N ILE A 131 -18.76 -0.48 -38.91
CA ILE A 131 -17.67 -0.67 -39.88
C ILE A 131 -18.10 -1.59 -41.03
N VAL A 132 -18.80 -2.69 -40.74
CA VAL A 132 -19.29 -3.61 -41.77
C VAL A 132 -20.33 -2.95 -42.67
N LEU A 133 -21.24 -2.14 -42.10
CA LEU A 133 -22.23 -1.38 -42.85
C LEU A 133 -21.59 -0.33 -43.77
N LEU A 134 -20.57 0.38 -43.28
CA LEU A 134 -19.78 1.33 -44.08
C LEU A 134 -19.06 0.67 -45.25
N LYS A 135 -18.66 -0.60 -45.12
CA LYS A 135 -18.00 -1.35 -46.19
C LYS A 135 -18.99 -1.83 -47.27
N HIS A 136 -20.29 -1.81 -46.99
CA HIS A 136 -21.34 -2.31 -47.88
C HIS A 136 -22.12 -1.22 -48.62
N ILE A 137 -21.78 0.05 -48.38
CA ILE A 137 -22.20 1.25 -49.13
C ILE A 137 -21.07 1.64 -50.08
#